data_AF-A0A7S4HS90-F1
#
_entry.id   AF-A0A7S4HS90-F1
#
_cell.length_a   1.000
_cell.length_b   1.000
_cell.length_c   1.000
_cell.angle_alpha   90.00
_cell.angle_beta   90.00
_cell.angle_gamma   90.00
#
_symmetry.space_group_name_H-M   'P 1'
#
loop_
_entity.id
_entity.type
_entity.pdbx_description
1 polymer ?
#
loop_
_entity_poly.entity_id
_entity_poly.type
_entity_poly.pdbx_seq_one_letter_code
_entity_poly.pdbx_strand_id
1 'polypeptide(L)'
;AISTMPPVKRTPLQDVQTVIKNNLFIQYASIIPIVAIFIWMFGFYSSWGSILVVAIGYSIRYVASQKGTFYNKFIQQEPLTTNRREVQHCAWLNLLIRKYWTVCVPKFVEPQIDRVNGIMLENKPGWMKKLEIGPWKLGDRAPRITQIYAPIILSDDRYELQFEIVFVPDLSAEVHVQPLSALLLKIVGSEVKFKATMKLTFDFNDLFPECSVVSVGFAENPL
;
A
#
# COMPACT_ATOMS: atom_id res chain seq x y z
N ALA A 1 37.76 0.47 -14.48
CA ALA A 1 37.79 -0.44 -13.32
C ALA A 1 36.72 -0.03 -12.31
N ILE A 2 35.51 -0.60 -12.42
CA ILE A 2 34.52 -0.69 -11.33
C ILE A 2 33.86 -2.05 -11.53
N SER A 3 34.17 -2.99 -10.64
CA SER A 3 33.67 -4.37 -10.68
C SER A 3 32.24 -4.40 -10.13
N THR A 4 31.27 -4.70 -10.98
CA THR A 4 29.87 -4.91 -10.60
C THR A 4 29.66 -6.36 -10.17
N MET A 5 29.59 -6.59 -8.85
CA MET A 5 29.19 -7.91 -8.33
C MET A 5 27.68 -8.15 -8.57
N PRO A 6 27.27 -9.37 -8.95
CA PRO A 6 25.88 -9.72 -9.17
C PRO A 6 25.10 -9.85 -7.85
N PRO A 7 23.76 -9.65 -7.85
CA PRO A 7 22.93 -9.73 -6.65
C PRO A 7 22.90 -11.16 -6.11
N VAL A 8 23.37 -11.32 -4.87
CA VAL A 8 23.38 -12.59 -4.13
C VAL A 8 21.94 -13.04 -3.88
N LYS A 9 21.57 -14.16 -4.52
CA LYS A 9 20.27 -14.82 -4.38
C LYS A 9 20.20 -15.48 -2.99
N ARG A 10 19.57 -14.81 -2.02
CA ARG A 10 19.41 -15.33 -0.66
C ARG A 10 18.44 -16.50 -0.65
N THR A 11 18.88 -17.62 -0.09
CA THR A 11 18.06 -18.81 0.14
C THR A 11 17.12 -18.57 1.33
N PRO A 12 15.92 -19.19 1.37
CA PRO A 12 14.91 -18.94 2.40
C PRO A 12 15.40 -19.23 3.82
N LEU A 13 16.44 -20.05 3.98
CA LEU A 13 17.06 -20.33 5.28
C LEU A 13 17.86 -19.14 5.85
N GLN A 14 18.42 -18.28 5.00
CA GLN A 14 19.15 -17.09 5.45
C GLN A 14 18.20 -15.99 5.95
N ASP A 15 16.99 -15.90 5.39
CA ASP A 15 15.95 -14.99 5.88
C ASP A 15 15.37 -15.48 7.22
N VAL A 16 15.26 -16.79 7.43
CA VAL A 16 14.85 -17.33 8.74
C VAL A 16 15.91 -17.02 9.82
N GLN A 17 17.21 -17.13 9.50
CA GLN A 17 18.27 -16.78 10.45
C GLN A 17 18.35 -15.29 10.78
N THR A 18 18.06 -14.39 9.83
CA THR A 18 18.03 -12.94 10.08
C THR A 18 16.75 -12.52 10.83
N VAL A 19 15.61 -13.16 10.57
CA VAL A 19 14.37 -12.95 11.33
C VAL A 19 14.50 -13.48 12.76
N ILE A 20 15.19 -14.61 12.98
CA ILE A 20 15.51 -15.11 14.32
C ILE A 20 16.53 -14.21 15.05
N LYS A 21 17.48 -13.60 14.31
CA LYS A 21 18.41 -12.62 14.88
C LYS A 21 17.73 -11.29 15.25
N ASN A 22 16.71 -10.85 14.52
CA ASN A 22 16.00 -9.59 14.78
C ASN A 22 14.85 -9.71 15.78
N ASN A 23 14.27 -10.89 15.98
CA ASN A 23 13.27 -11.12 17.03
C ASN A 23 13.96 -11.44 18.36
N LEU A 24 14.50 -10.39 18.99
CA LEU A 24 14.97 -10.39 20.38
C LEU A 24 13.98 -11.10 21.33
N PHE A 25 12.68 -10.97 21.08
CA PHE A 25 11.62 -11.60 21.87
C PHE A 25 11.68 -13.14 21.87
N ILE A 26 11.98 -13.77 20.72
CA ILE A 26 12.10 -15.22 20.60
C ILE A 26 13.36 -15.73 21.30
N GLN A 27 14.46 -14.96 21.21
CA GLN A 27 15.68 -15.28 21.93
C GLN A 27 15.46 -15.23 23.44
N TYR A 28 14.80 -14.20 23.98
CA TYR A 28 14.50 -14.10 25.41
C TYR A 28 13.47 -15.13 25.90
N ALA A 29 12.47 -15.47 25.09
CA ALA A 29 11.48 -16.52 25.43
C ALA A 29 12.13 -17.90 25.59
N SER A 30 13.20 -18.20 24.84
CA SER A 30 13.94 -19.46 24.94
C SER A 30 14.94 -19.51 26.11
N ILE A 31 15.48 -18.36 26.53
CA ILE A 31 16.46 -18.27 27.63
C ILE A 31 15.81 -18.54 29.00
N ILE A 32 14.58 -18.08 29.21
CA ILE A 32 13.84 -18.23 30.48
C ILE A 32 13.70 -19.71 30.92
N PRO A 33 13.21 -20.64 30.09
CA PRO A 33 13.09 -22.05 30.49
C PRO A 33 14.44 -22.74 30.66
N ILE A 34 15.45 -22.39 29.85
CA ILE A 34 16.80 -22.95 29.98
C ILE A 34 17.41 -22.55 31.32
N VAL A 35 17.30 -21.27 31.70
CA VAL A 35 17.80 -20.77 32.97
C VAL A 35 17.04 -21.37 34.15
N ALA A 36 15.73 -21.55 34.05
CA ALA A 36 14.93 -22.21 35.08
C ALA A 36 15.34 -23.68 35.30
N ILE A 37 15.60 -24.42 34.22
CA ILE A 37 16.09 -25.80 34.28
C ILE A 37 17.49 -25.85 34.90
N PHE A 38 18.38 -24.93 34.54
CA PHE A 38 19.73 -24.87 35.09
C PHE A 38 19.77 -24.50 36.59
N ILE A 39 18.90 -23.59 37.03
CA ILE A 39 18.75 -23.23 38.46
C ILE A 39 18.22 -24.41 39.27
N TRP A 40 17.25 -25.14 38.72
CA TRP A 40 16.68 -26.34 39.34
C TRP A 40 17.68 -27.50 39.39
N MET A 41 18.45 -27.71 38.32
CA MET A 41 19.38 -28.84 38.20
C MET A 41 20.62 -28.71 39.09
N PHE A 42 21.09 -27.49 39.37
CA PHE A 42 22.35 -27.30 40.09
C PHE A 42 22.20 -26.85 41.56
N GLY A 43 21.00 -26.50 42.03
CA GLY A 43 20.76 -26.30 43.47
C GLY A 43 21.62 -25.23 44.14
N PHE A 44 22.08 -24.20 43.42
CA PHE A 44 22.93 -23.12 43.95
C PHE A 44 22.10 -21.92 44.42
N TYR A 45 21.49 -22.04 45.59
CA TYR A 45 20.47 -21.08 46.03
C TYR A 45 20.98 -19.73 46.55
N SER A 46 22.24 -19.60 47.01
CA SER A 46 22.60 -18.41 47.81
C SER A 46 23.43 -17.32 47.12
N SER A 47 24.33 -17.64 46.17
CA SER A 47 25.31 -16.65 45.68
C SER A 47 25.10 -16.27 44.21
N TRP A 48 24.89 -17.25 43.32
CA TRP A 48 24.80 -16.99 41.88
C TRP A 48 23.42 -16.53 41.41
N GLY A 49 22.35 -16.89 42.13
CA GLY A 49 20.99 -16.43 41.84
C GLY A 49 20.84 -14.91 41.93
N SER A 50 21.51 -14.29 42.90
CA SER A 50 21.47 -12.83 43.08
C SER A 50 22.09 -12.06 41.90
N ILE A 51 23.24 -12.53 41.39
CA ILE A 51 23.91 -11.95 40.21
C ILE A 51 23.01 -12.06 38.97
N LEU A 52 22.33 -13.20 38.82
CA LEU A 52 21.46 -13.45 37.68
C LEU A 52 20.22 -12.54 37.71
N VAL A 53 19.60 -12.34 38.88
CA VAL A 53 18.48 -11.40 39.04
C VAL A 53 18.90 -9.97 38.72
N VAL A 54 20.08 -9.54 39.18
CA VAL A 54 20.61 -8.20 38.87
C VAL A 54 20.89 -8.05 37.37
N ALA A 55 21.45 -9.07 36.71
CA ALA A 55 21.71 -9.06 35.27
C ALA A 55 20.42 -8.98 34.44
N ILE A 56 19.36 -9.70 34.84
CA ILE A 56 18.04 -9.61 34.21
C ILE A 56 17.44 -8.22 34.41
N GLY A 57 17.46 -7.70 35.64
CA GLY A 57 16.93 -6.36 35.95
C GLY A 57 17.66 -5.26 35.18
N TYR A 58 18.98 -5.36 35.07
CA TYR A 58 19.80 -4.45 34.27
C TYR A 58 19.47 -4.55 32.78
N SER A 59 19.30 -5.77 32.25
CA SER A 59 18.93 -6.00 30.85
C SER A 59 17.57 -5.40 30.51
N ILE A 60 16.57 -5.56 31.40
CA ILE A 60 15.24 -4.96 31.22
C ILE A 60 15.33 -3.43 31.20
N ARG A 61 16.06 -2.82 32.14
CA ARG A 61 16.24 -1.36 32.18
C ARG A 61 17.00 -0.83 30.97
N TYR A 62 18.04 -1.53 30.52
CA TYR A 62 18.80 -1.16 29.34
C TYR A 62 17.94 -1.18 28.08
N VAL A 63 17.10 -2.22 27.91
CA VAL A 63 16.16 -2.30 26.79
C VAL A 63 15.07 -1.23 26.89
N ALA A 64 14.53 -0.96 28.08
CA ALA A 64 13.56 0.12 28.27
C ALA A 64 14.16 1.49 27.91
N SER A 65 15.42 1.74 28.30
CA SER A 65 16.15 2.96 27.95
C SER A 65 16.43 3.07 26.45
N GLN A 66 16.81 1.97 25.79
CA GLN A 66 17.01 1.92 24.33
C GLN A 66 15.70 2.16 23.57
N LYS A 67 14.59 1.56 24.02
CA LYS A 67 13.25 1.83 23.47
C LYS A 67 12.83 3.28 23.67
N GLY A 68 13.06 3.84 24.85
CA GLY A 68 12.80 5.26 25.13
C GLY A 68 13.66 6.18 24.27
N THR A 69 14.94 5.85 24.07
CA THR A 69 15.84 6.62 23.21
C THR A 69 15.44 6.53 21.74
N PHE A 70 15.02 5.35 21.27
CA PHE A 70 14.53 5.16 19.90
C PHE A 70 13.21 5.89 19.67
N TYR A 71 12.26 5.80 20.62
CA TYR A 71 10.98 6.50 20.57
C TYR A 71 11.18 8.02 20.63
N ASN A 72 12.06 8.50 21.52
CA ASN A 72 12.43 9.91 21.57
C ASN A 72 13.14 10.34 20.30
N LYS A 73 14.00 9.52 19.68
CA LYS A 73 14.59 9.81 18.36
C LYS A 73 13.57 9.78 17.22
N PHE A 74 12.53 8.95 17.31
CA PHE A 74 11.44 8.90 16.32
C PHE A 74 10.50 10.11 16.44
N ILE A 75 10.27 10.60 17.67
CA ILE A 75 9.53 11.84 17.94
C ILE A 75 10.37 13.10 17.67
N GLN A 76 11.69 13.04 17.94
CA GLN A 76 12.65 14.11 17.66
C GLN A 76 13.17 14.11 16.22
N GLN A 77 12.92 13.06 15.44
CA GLN A 77 12.96 13.17 13.98
C GLN A 77 11.96 14.26 13.65
N GLU A 78 12.50 15.40 13.24
CA GLU A 78 11.90 16.72 13.24
C GLU A 78 10.38 16.68 13.04
N PRO A 79 9.58 17.41 13.85
CA PRO A 79 8.21 17.67 13.43
C PRO A 79 8.30 18.18 12.00
N LEU A 80 7.54 17.58 11.09
CA LEU A 80 7.57 17.82 9.65
C LEU A 80 7.08 19.25 9.29
N THR A 81 7.56 20.26 10.01
CA THR A 81 7.22 21.68 9.92
C THR A 81 8.01 22.38 8.82
N THR A 82 9.00 21.72 8.21
CA THR A 82 9.64 22.23 7.01
C THR A 82 8.75 21.92 5.81
N ASN A 83 7.83 22.86 5.55
CA ASN A 83 7.16 23.19 4.29
C ASN A 83 7.59 22.36 3.05
N ARG A 84 7.26 21.06 3.01
CA ARG A 84 7.56 20.22 1.86
C ARG A 84 6.38 20.20 0.90
N ARG A 85 6.28 21.29 0.14
CA ARG A 85 5.78 21.23 -1.24
C ARG A 85 6.76 20.50 -2.18
N GLU A 86 7.58 19.61 -1.65
CA GLU A 86 8.50 18.81 -2.44
C GLU A 86 7.70 17.70 -3.10
N VAL A 87 7.54 17.83 -4.41
CA VAL A 87 6.95 16.80 -5.25
C VAL A 87 7.79 15.53 -5.16
N GLN A 88 7.23 14.49 -4.56
CA GLN A 88 7.89 13.20 -4.46
C GLN A 88 7.55 12.33 -5.67
N HIS A 89 8.57 11.69 -6.22
CA HIS A 89 8.43 10.74 -7.31
C HIS A 89 8.51 9.32 -6.74
N CYS A 90 7.39 8.59 -6.72
CA CYS A 90 7.37 7.21 -6.22
C CYS A 90 7.47 6.19 -7.37
N ALA A 91 8.69 5.94 -7.84
CA ALA A 91 8.96 4.93 -8.87
C ALA A 91 8.54 3.52 -8.44
N TRP A 92 8.68 3.18 -7.15
CA TRP A 92 8.29 1.88 -6.60
C TRP A 92 6.77 1.64 -6.69
N LEU A 93 5.97 2.69 -6.48
CA LEU A 93 4.51 2.59 -6.54
C LEU A 93 4.05 2.34 -7.97
N ASN A 94 4.69 3.00 -8.94
CA ASN A 94 4.46 2.74 -10.37
C ASN A 94 4.81 1.29 -10.76
N LEU A 95 5.88 0.72 -10.21
CA LEU A 95 6.22 -0.70 -10.45
C LEU A 95 5.17 -1.65 -9.87
N LEU A 96 4.66 -1.34 -8.68
CA LEU A 96 3.59 -2.10 -8.04
C LEU A 96 2.34 -2.07 -8.90
N ILE A 97 1.84 -0.88 -9.26
CA ILE A 97 0.65 -0.71 -10.09
C ILE A 97 0.80 -1.48 -11.41
N ARG A 98 1.95 -1.35 -12.08
CA ARG A 98 2.22 -2.07 -13.33
C ARG A 98 2.13 -3.59 -13.19
N LYS A 99 2.63 -4.14 -12.07
CA LYS A 99 2.62 -5.59 -11.84
C LYS A 99 1.22 -6.14 -11.59
N TYR A 100 0.37 -5.38 -10.89
CA TYR A 100 -0.99 -5.80 -10.57
C TYR A 100 -2.03 -5.42 -11.63
N TRP A 101 -1.71 -4.47 -12.50
CA TRP A 101 -2.63 -3.93 -13.51
C TRP A 101 -3.27 -5.01 -14.38
N THR A 102 -2.45 -5.82 -15.05
CA THR A 102 -2.93 -6.80 -16.05
C THR A 102 -3.74 -7.94 -15.45
N VAL A 103 -3.52 -8.28 -14.17
CA VAL A 103 -4.17 -9.42 -13.51
C VAL A 103 -5.40 -9.00 -12.71
N CYS A 104 -5.31 -7.91 -11.96
CA CYS A 104 -6.33 -7.53 -10.99
C CYS A 104 -7.39 -6.60 -11.58
N VAL A 105 -6.99 -5.64 -12.41
CA VAL A 105 -7.89 -4.56 -12.84
C VAL A 105 -8.99 -5.06 -13.79
N PRO A 106 -8.70 -5.90 -14.81
CA PRO A 106 -9.75 -6.42 -15.68
C PRO A 106 -10.85 -7.16 -14.90
N LYS A 107 -10.46 -7.98 -13.91
CA LYS A 107 -11.39 -8.72 -13.05
C LYS A 107 -12.24 -7.83 -12.15
N PHE A 108 -11.73 -6.66 -11.78
CA PHE A 108 -12.46 -5.70 -10.96
C PHE A 108 -13.45 -4.86 -11.80
N VAL A 109 -13.11 -4.58 -13.05
CA VAL A 109 -13.90 -3.72 -13.94
C VAL A 109 -15.05 -4.48 -14.62
N GLU A 110 -14.87 -5.76 -14.93
CA GLU A 110 -15.89 -6.63 -15.55
C GLU A 110 -17.28 -6.53 -14.89
N PRO A 111 -17.44 -6.73 -13.55
CA PRO A 111 -18.75 -6.62 -12.92
C PRO A 111 -19.32 -5.19 -12.92
N GLN A 112 -18.46 -4.17 -13.01
CA GLN A 112 -18.91 -2.78 -13.09
C GLN A 112 -19.47 -2.46 -14.48
N ILE A 113 -18.87 -3.01 -15.55
CA ILE A 113 -19.38 -2.85 -16.91
C ILE A 113 -20.74 -3.53 -17.06
N ASP A 114 -20.92 -4.71 -16.47
CA ASP A 114 -22.22 -5.40 -16.47
C ASP A 114 -23.29 -4.55 -15.77
N ARG A 115 -22.93 -3.89 -14.66
CA ARG A 115 -23.83 -2.96 -13.96
C ARG A 115 -24.15 -1.73 -14.81
N VAL A 116 -23.16 -1.16 -15.49
CA VAL A 116 -23.37 -0.03 -16.41
C VAL A 116 -24.28 -0.44 -17.56
N ASN A 117 -24.13 -1.64 -18.10
CA ASN A 117 -25.02 -2.18 -19.13
C ASN A 117 -26.47 -2.29 -18.64
N GLY A 118 -26.69 -2.73 -17.40
CA GLY A 118 -28.03 -2.70 -16.78
C GLY A 118 -28.63 -1.29 -16.75
N ILE A 119 -27.85 -0.31 -16.29
CA ILE A 119 -28.29 1.11 -16.23
C ILE A 119 -28.55 1.68 -17.63
N MET A 120 -27.71 1.35 -18.62
CA MET A 120 -27.88 1.78 -20.01
C MET A 120 -29.15 1.20 -20.64
N LEU A 121 -29.50 -0.04 -20.31
CA LEU A 121 -30.74 -0.67 -20.78
C LEU A 121 -31.99 -0.04 -20.15
N GLU A 122 -31.93 0.33 -18.86
CA GLU A 122 -33.02 1.00 -18.14
C GLU A 122 -33.23 2.44 -18.61
N ASN A 123 -32.14 3.19 -18.83
CA ASN A 123 -32.18 4.62 -19.18
C ASN A 123 -32.07 4.87 -20.70
N LYS A 124 -32.26 3.85 -21.53
CA LYS A 124 -32.18 4.03 -22.97
C LYS A 124 -33.29 4.95 -23.48
N PRO A 125 -33.02 5.82 -24.46
CA PRO A 125 -34.05 6.55 -25.17
C PRO A 125 -35.02 5.60 -25.87
N GLY A 126 -36.31 5.94 -25.90
CA GLY A 126 -37.36 5.06 -26.44
C GLY A 126 -37.20 4.67 -27.92
N TRP A 127 -36.41 5.42 -28.68
CA TRP A 127 -36.07 5.10 -30.07
C TRP A 127 -34.93 4.06 -30.21
N MET A 128 -34.22 3.71 -29.14
CA MET A 128 -33.18 2.67 -29.17
C MET A 128 -33.73 1.32 -28.73
N LYS A 129 -33.52 0.30 -29.56
CA LYS A 129 -33.84 -1.08 -29.20
C LYS A 129 -32.78 -1.68 -28.28
N LYS A 130 -31.51 -1.45 -28.59
CA LYS A 130 -30.35 -2.00 -27.86
C LYS A 130 -29.28 -0.93 -27.66
N LEU A 131 -28.78 -0.82 -26.44
CA LEU A 131 -27.64 0.00 -26.05
C LEU A 131 -26.84 -0.81 -25.02
N GLU A 132 -25.68 -1.30 -25.42
CA GLU A 132 -24.79 -2.07 -24.54
C GLU A 132 -23.32 -1.79 -24.88
N ILE A 133 -22.47 -1.87 -23.85
CA ILE A 133 -21.02 -1.99 -24.00
C ILE A 133 -20.74 -3.45 -24.36
N GLY A 134 -20.16 -3.66 -25.54
CA GLY A 134 -19.76 -4.95 -26.07
C GLY A 134 -18.35 -5.35 -25.61
N PRO A 135 -17.54 -5.99 -26.48
CA PRO A 135 -16.18 -6.38 -26.11
C PRO A 135 -15.34 -5.14 -25.79
N TRP A 136 -14.67 -5.20 -24.64
CA TRP A 136 -13.80 -4.14 -24.17
C TRP A 136 -12.44 -4.72 -23.77
N LYS A 137 -11.40 -3.91 -23.89
CA LYS A 137 -10.02 -4.22 -23.51
C LYS A 137 -9.41 -2.98 -22.89
N LEU A 138 -9.02 -3.05 -21.62
CA LEU A 138 -8.38 -1.93 -20.91
C LEU A 138 -6.96 -1.61 -21.41
N GLY A 139 -6.30 -2.59 -22.04
CA GLY A 139 -4.90 -2.50 -22.45
C GLY A 139 -3.91 -2.81 -21.31
N ASP A 140 -2.67 -3.10 -21.69
CA ASP A 140 -1.62 -3.54 -20.76
C ASP A 140 -0.85 -2.38 -20.11
N ARG A 141 -1.07 -1.15 -20.58
CA ARG A 141 -0.40 0.04 -20.07
C ARG A 141 -1.09 0.52 -18.80
N ALA A 142 -0.39 0.37 -17.69
CA ALA A 142 -0.84 0.85 -16.39
C ALA A 142 -0.74 2.38 -16.27
N PRO A 143 -1.59 3.00 -15.43
CA PRO A 143 -1.47 4.41 -15.09
C PRO A 143 -0.15 4.70 -14.37
N ARG A 144 0.39 5.89 -14.63
CA ARG A 144 1.63 6.36 -14.01
C ARG A 144 1.29 7.50 -13.06
N ILE A 145 1.76 7.37 -11.83
CA ILE A 145 1.78 8.45 -10.86
C ILE A 145 3.04 9.27 -11.13
N THR A 146 2.85 10.53 -11.53
CA THR A 146 3.94 11.47 -11.84
C THR A 146 4.42 12.16 -10.57
N GLN A 147 3.47 12.61 -9.75
CA GLN A 147 3.74 13.46 -8.61
C GLN A 147 2.92 13.02 -7.42
N ILE A 148 3.54 13.03 -6.24
CA ILE A 148 2.87 12.86 -4.97
C ILE A 148 3.20 14.08 -4.12
N TYR A 149 2.17 14.71 -3.58
CA TYR A 149 2.34 15.81 -2.64
C TYR A 149 1.39 15.62 -1.46
N ALA A 150 1.89 15.90 -0.26
CA ALA A 150 1.10 15.94 0.95
C ALA A 150 0.84 17.42 1.29
N PRO A 151 -0.38 17.94 1.11
CA PRO A 151 -0.71 19.30 1.54
C PRO A 151 -0.52 19.46 3.05
N ILE A 152 -0.08 20.65 3.45
CA ILE A 152 0.16 21.02 4.85
C ILE A 152 -1.15 21.56 5.43
N ILE A 153 -2.15 20.73 5.74
CA ILE A 153 -3.44 21.21 6.29
C ILE A 153 -4.15 20.06 7.07
N LEU A 154 -4.88 20.19 8.19
CA LEU A 154 -5.26 21.29 9.12
C LEU A 154 -5.46 20.79 10.59
N SER A 155 -5.28 19.50 10.88
CA SER A 155 -5.65 18.88 12.17
C SER A 155 -4.78 17.66 12.48
N ASP A 156 -4.47 17.43 13.77
CA ASP A 156 -3.52 16.39 14.22
C ASP A 156 -3.86 14.96 13.74
N ASP A 157 -5.15 14.65 13.51
CA ASP A 157 -5.59 13.27 13.24
C ASP A 157 -5.85 12.97 11.74
N ARG A 158 -5.84 13.99 10.88
CA ARG A 158 -6.17 13.84 9.45
C ARG A 158 -4.97 14.06 8.56
N TYR A 159 -4.77 13.10 7.66
CA TYR A 159 -3.68 13.14 6.69
C TYR A 159 -4.22 13.14 5.28
N GLU A 160 -3.79 14.14 4.51
CA GLU A 160 -4.17 14.28 3.11
C GLU A 160 -2.98 13.98 2.19
N LEU A 161 -3.25 13.24 1.12
CA LEU A 161 -2.27 12.87 0.12
C LEU A 161 -2.84 13.08 -1.27
N GLN A 162 -2.11 13.78 -2.12
CA GLN A 162 -2.52 14.08 -3.49
C GLN A 162 -1.57 13.44 -4.48
N PHE A 163 -2.15 12.86 -5.52
CA PHE A 163 -1.49 12.08 -6.56
C PHE A 163 -1.84 12.66 -7.92
N GLU A 164 -0.84 13.03 -8.70
CA GLU A 164 -1.05 13.32 -10.12
C GLU A 164 -0.94 11.99 -10.89
N ILE A 165 -2.04 11.58 -11.52
CA ILE A 165 -2.15 10.35 -12.28
C ILE A 165 -2.26 10.70 -13.75
N VAL A 166 -1.39 10.08 -14.55
CA VAL A 166 -1.43 10.14 -16.01
C VAL A 166 -1.67 8.73 -16.53
N PHE A 167 -2.70 8.57 -17.34
CA PHE A 167 -3.13 7.29 -17.88
C PHE A 167 -3.39 7.42 -19.37
N VAL A 168 -2.61 6.67 -20.15
CA VAL A 168 -2.72 6.60 -21.61
C VAL A 168 -2.79 5.12 -21.98
N PRO A 169 -3.95 4.48 -21.77
CA PRO A 169 -4.14 3.07 -22.09
C PRO A 169 -4.24 2.81 -23.59
N ASP A 170 -3.94 1.57 -23.96
CA ASP A 170 -4.39 0.98 -25.22
C ASP A 170 -5.82 0.45 -25.06
N LEU A 171 -6.73 1.32 -24.58
CA LEU A 171 -8.13 0.99 -24.34
C LEU A 171 -8.86 0.91 -25.68
N SER A 172 -9.62 -0.17 -25.86
CA SER A 172 -10.61 -0.29 -26.93
C SER A 172 -11.90 -0.82 -26.33
N ALA A 173 -12.98 -0.07 -26.49
CA ALA A 173 -14.31 -0.49 -26.06
C ALA A 173 -15.30 -0.32 -27.22
N GLU A 174 -16.03 -1.39 -27.54
CA GLU A 174 -17.09 -1.34 -28.54
C GLU A 174 -18.42 -1.05 -27.84
N VAL A 175 -19.17 -0.07 -28.35
CA VAL A 175 -20.54 0.20 -27.94
C VAL A 175 -21.46 -0.22 -29.07
N HIS A 176 -22.37 -1.15 -28.78
CA HIS A 176 -23.36 -1.62 -29.72
C HIS A 176 -24.64 -0.79 -29.55
N VAL A 177 -25.00 -0.08 -30.60
CA VAL A 177 -26.20 0.75 -30.67
C VAL A 177 -27.11 0.22 -31.76
N GLN A 178 -28.35 -0.10 -31.41
CA GLN A 178 -29.36 -0.55 -32.37
C GLN A 178 -30.57 0.40 -32.34
N PRO A 179 -30.58 1.45 -33.19
CA PRO A 179 -31.70 2.39 -33.27
C PRO A 179 -32.93 1.79 -33.95
N LEU A 180 -32.75 1.03 -35.04
CA LEU A 180 -33.83 0.29 -35.70
C LEU A 180 -33.50 -1.19 -35.75
N SER A 181 -34.52 -2.04 -35.83
CA SER A 181 -34.37 -3.50 -35.84
C SER A 181 -33.39 -4.03 -36.89
N ALA A 182 -33.13 -3.27 -37.97
CA ALA A 182 -32.24 -3.68 -39.07
C ALA A 182 -30.80 -3.11 -39.01
N LEU A 183 -30.52 -2.12 -38.17
CA LEU A 183 -29.22 -1.41 -38.17
C LEU A 183 -28.49 -1.61 -36.85
N LEU A 184 -27.40 -2.38 -36.88
CA LEU A 184 -26.48 -2.52 -35.76
C LEU A 184 -25.28 -1.60 -35.99
N LEU A 185 -25.23 -0.50 -35.24
CA LEU A 185 -24.10 0.42 -35.24
C LEU A 185 -23.10 -0.03 -34.17
N LYS A 186 -21.84 -0.15 -34.57
CA LYS A 186 -20.72 -0.40 -33.67
C LYS A 186 -19.89 0.86 -33.57
N ILE A 187 -19.85 1.45 -32.39
CA ILE A 187 -19.04 2.63 -32.11
C ILE A 187 -17.84 2.13 -31.32
N VAL A 188 -16.63 2.32 -31.85
CA VAL A 188 -15.40 1.95 -31.16
C VAL A 188 -14.84 3.19 -30.49
N GLY A 189 -14.80 3.18 -29.16
CA GLY A 189 -14.06 4.15 -28.37
C GLY A 189 -12.60 3.70 -28.24
N SER A 190 -11.68 4.44 -28.85
CA SER A 190 -10.23 4.21 -28.75
C SER A 190 -9.51 5.48 -28.36
N GLU A 191 -8.27 5.35 -27.85
CA GLU A 191 -7.38 6.46 -27.52
C GLU A 191 -7.85 7.37 -26.36
N VAL A 192 -8.40 6.77 -25.31
CA VAL A 192 -8.70 7.51 -24.08
C VAL A 192 -7.38 7.98 -23.45
N LYS A 193 -7.29 9.29 -23.21
CA LYS A 193 -6.24 9.90 -22.40
C LYS A 193 -6.92 10.39 -21.13
N PHE A 194 -6.26 10.17 -20.01
CA PHE A 194 -6.78 10.55 -18.73
C PHE A 194 -5.64 11.17 -17.92
N LYS A 195 -5.83 12.41 -17.50
CA LYS A 195 -4.94 13.10 -16.58
C LYS A 195 -5.76 13.70 -15.45
N ALA A 196 -5.46 13.32 -14.22
CA ALA A 196 -6.20 13.81 -13.06
C ALA A 196 -5.33 13.90 -11.82
N THR A 197 -5.68 14.84 -10.94
CA THR A 197 -5.13 14.92 -9.58
C THR A 197 -6.12 14.26 -8.63
N MET A 198 -5.71 13.17 -7.99
CA MET A 198 -6.50 12.41 -7.02
C MET A 198 -6.10 12.79 -5.60
N LYS A 199 -7.08 13.07 -4.74
CA LYS A 199 -6.93 13.34 -3.32
C LYS A 199 -7.40 12.14 -2.51
N LEU A 200 -6.56 11.71 -1.59
CA LEU A 200 -6.78 10.65 -0.61
C LEU A 200 -6.69 11.27 0.79
N THR A 201 -7.71 11.05 1.61
CA THR A 201 -7.75 11.51 3.00
C THR A 201 -7.84 10.32 3.92
N PHE A 202 -6.96 10.28 4.92
CA PHE A 202 -6.87 9.25 5.94
C PHE A 202 -7.16 9.86 7.30
N ASP A 203 -7.80 9.07 8.16
CA ASP A 203 -7.95 9.34 9.60
C ASP A 203 -7.11 8.31 10.36
N PHE A 204 -6.27 8.79 11.27
CA PHE A 204 -5.50 7.93 12.16
C PHE A 204 -6.26 7.77 13.47
N ASN A 205 -6.82 6.58 13.71
CA ASN A 205 -7.42 6.27 15.00
C ASN A 205 -6.31 6.08 16.06
N ASP A 206 -6.66 6.30 17.34
CA ASP A 206 -5.75 6.16 18.50
C ASP A 206 -5.10 4.77 18.65
N LEU A 207 -5.62 3.75 17.95
CA LEU A 207 -5.12 2.38 17.96
C LEU A 207 -4.37 2.06 16.66
N PHE A 208 -3.05 2.19 16.67
CA PHE A 208 -2.18 1.66 15.61
C PHE A 208 -2.41 0.14 15.46
N PRO A 209 -2.56 -0.43 14.24
CA PRO A 209 -2.31 0.15 12.91
C PRO A 209 -3.57 0.57 12.13
N GLU A 210 -4.71 0.82 12.78
CA GLU A 210 -5.98 1.08 12.09
C GLU A 210 -6.02 2.48 11.48
N CYS A 211 -5.61 2.59 10.21
CA CYS A 211 -5.81 3.77 9.38
C CYS A 211 -7.12 3.60 8.62
N SER A 212 -8.07 4.53 8.79
CA SER A 212 -9.31 4.53 8.03
C SER A 212 -9.15 5.44 6.80
N VAL A 213 -9.46 4.94 5.61
CA VAL A 213 -9.57 5.78 4.41
C VAL A 213 -10.91 6.50 4.47
N VAL A 214 -10.89 7.81 4.68
CA VAL A 214 -12.11 8.62 4.81
C VAL A 214 -12.68 8.98 3.45
N SER A 215 -11.82 9.38 2.51
CA SER A 215 -12.29 9.82 1.21
C SER A 215 -11.25 9.62 0.12
N VAL A 216 -11.74 9.22 -1.05
CA VAL A 216 -11.01 9.22 -2.32
C VAL A 216 -11.80 10.09 -3.29
N GLY A 217 -11.18 11.10 -3.87
CA GLY A 217 -11.83 11.98 -4.84
C GLY A 217 -10.85 12.62 -5.80
N PHE A 218 -11.34 13.16 -6.90
CA PHE A 218 -10.52 13.99 -7.78
C PHE A 218 -10.55 15.43 -7.26
N ALA A 219 -9.37 16.06 -7.19
CA ALA A 219 -9.23 17.44 -6.75
C ALA A 219 -9.80 18.43 -7.79
N GLU A 220 -9.67 18.08 -9.08
CA GLU A 220 -10.13 18.86 -10.23
C GLU A 220 -10.82 17.95 -11.24
N ASN A 221 -11.53 18.55 -12.20
CA ASN A 221 -12.14 17.79 -13.29
C ASN A 221 -11.03 17.07 -14.08
N PRO A 222 -11.15 15.75 -14.27
CA PRO A 222 -10.17 15.00 -15.05
C PRO A 222 -10.18 15.45 -16.51
N LEU A 223 -8.99 15.53 -17.11
CA LEU A 223 -8.75 15.84 -18.53
C LEU A 223 -8.59 14.57 -19.36
#